data_AF-A0A1R1YVE1-F1
#
_entry.id   AF-A0A1R1YVE1-F1
#
_cell.length_a   1.000
_cell.length_b   1.000
_cell.length_c   1.000
_cell.angle_alpha   90.00
_cell.angle_beta   90.00
_cell.angle_gamma   90.00
#
_symmetry.space_group_name_H-M   'P 1'
#
loop_
_entity.id
_entity.type
_entity.pdbx_description
1 polymer ?
#
loop_
_entity_poly.entity_id
_entity_poly.type
_entity_poly.pdbx_seq_one_letter_code
_entity_poly.pdbx_strand_id
1 'polypeptide(L)'
;MTGFYARLRQTRGDSDELAACIERVVNQLEDVDTTGDRPGMLLGKIQSGKTRGFVGAIARAFDRDFDIALVLTKGTKTLSAQTVARLSADFAEFIDEDEMIVLDIMKLPGKLTRSELKRKIVIVAKKQAQNLDRLIEFMEAHADLQKRKVLLIDDEADLASVRFVRKRGQQAIEQGAIAEKMDDLRRMVEGIAFLQVGVSGISCAGGRLNITPPWP
;
A
#
# COMPACT_ATOMS: atom_id res chain seq x y z
N MET A 1 13.01 -4.61 20.64
CA MET A 1 11.62 -4.11 20.66
C MET A 1 10.77 -5.11 19.91
N THR A 2 9.57 -5.40 20.39
CA THR A 2 8.54 -6.15 19.64
C THR A 2 8.12 -5.31 18.44
N GLY A 3 8.09 -5.91 17.24
CA GLY A 3 7.72 -5.22 16.01
C GLY A 3 6.23 -4.85 15.95
N PHE A 4 5.87 -4.00 14.98
CA PHE A 4 4.52 -3.53 14.72
C PHE A 4 3.53 -4.68 14.60
N TYR A 5 3.84 -5.71 13.80
CA TYR A 5 2.87 -6.79 13.59
C TYR A 5 2.64 -7.64 14.83
N ALA A 6 3.69 -7.89 15.62
CA ALA A 6 3.58 -8.67 16.85
C ALA A 6 2.64 -8.01 17.88
N ARG A 7 2.79 -6.69 18.07
CA ARG A 7 1.92 -5.88 18.95
C ARG A 7 0.50 -5.81 18.42
N LEU A 8 0.33 -5.49 17.14
CA LEU A 8 -0.99 -5.42 16.49
C LEU A 8 -1.75 -6.75 16.61
N ARG A 9 -1.05 -7.87 16.37
CA ARG A 9 -1.60 -9.22 16.48
C ARG A 9 -2.10 -9.51 17.89
N GLN A 10 -1.33 -9.13 18.91
CA GLN A 10 -1.71 -9.32 20.31
C GLN A 10 -3.00 -8.56 20.62
N THR A 11 -3.08 -7.29 20.22
CA THR A 11 -4.23 -6.42 20.48
C THR A 11 -5.49 -6.90 19.75
N ARG A 12 -5.38 -7.37 18.51
CA ARG A 12 -6.53 -7.83 17.70
C ARG A 12 -6.89 -9.31 17.89
N GLY A 13 -6.02 -10.12 18.47
CA GLY A 13 -6.17 -11.56 18.51
C GLY A 13 -6.21 -12.19 17.11
N ASP A 14 -5.26 -11.84 16.24
CA ASP A 14 -5.16 -12.46 14.90
C ASP A 14 -4.77 -13.94 15.03
N SER A 15 -5.46 -14.82 14.27
CA SER A 15 -5.20 -16.27 14.28
C SER A 15 -3.84 -16.63 13.67
N ASP A 16 -3.33 -17.82 13.99
CA ASP A 16 -2.07 -18.32 13.42
C ASP A 16 -2.13 -18.44 11.89
N GLU A 17 -3.28 -18.79 11.32
CA GLU A 17 -3.47 -18.90 9.87
C GLU A 17 -3.34 -17.53 9.19
N LEU A 18 -3.93 -16.49 9.79
CA LEU A 18 -3.84 -15.13 9.28
C LEU A 18 -2.39 -14.62 9.39
N ALA A 19 -1.75 -14.84 10.54
CA ALA A 19 -0.35 -14.48 10.74
C ALA A 19 0.58 -15.16 9.73
N ALA A 20 0.40 -16.47 9.52
CA ALA A 20 1.17 -17.20 8.52
C ALA A 20 0.91 -16.69 7.09
N CYS A 21 -0.33 -16.28 6.76
CA CYS A 21 -0.62 -15.68 5.46
C CYS A 21 0.09 -14.32 5.30
N ILE A 22 0.06 -13.46 6.31
CA ILE A 22 0.75 -12.16 6.31
C ILE A 22 2.25 -12.33 6.15
N GLU A 23 2.89 -13.25 6.88
CA GLU A 23 4.32 -13.55 6.70
C GLU A 23 4.66 -13.97 5.28
N ARG A 24 3.85 -14.86 4.68
CA ARG A 24 4.07 -15.30 3.29
C ARG A 24 3.95 -14.14 2.30
N VAL A 25 2.96 -13.28 2.47
CA VAL A 25 2.75 -12.11 1.61
C VAL A 25 3.93 -11.16 1.73
N VAL A 26 4.38 -10.85 2.95
CA VAL A 26 5.45 -9.86 3.16
C VAL A 26 6.82 -10.39 2.73
N ASN A 27 7.13 -11.66 2.98
CA ASN A 27 8.37 -12.27 2.46
C ASN A 27 8.43 -12.20 0.93
N GLN A 28 7.30 -12.44 0.25
CA GLN A 28 7.25 -12.28 -1.21
C GLN A 28 7.43 -10.81 -1.64
N LEU A 29 7.03 -9.82 -0.83
CA LEU A 29 7.19 -8.40 -1.14
C LEU A 29 8.67 -7.98 -1.05
N GLU A 30 9.44 -8.58 -0.15
CA GLU A 30 10.88 -8.36 0.01
C GLU A 30 11.69 -9.00 -1.13
N ASP A 31 11.29 -10.22 -1.55
CA ASP A 31 12.00 -11.00 -2.56
C ASP A 31 11.96 -10.39 -3.97
N VAL A 32 11.13 -9.37 -4.20
CA VAL A 32 11.04 -8.72 -5.51
C VAL A 32 12.14 -7.67 -5.64
N ASP A 33 13.32 -8.11 -6.08
CA ASP A 33 14.50 -7.26 -6.37
C ASP A 33 14.09 -5.98 -7.12
N THR A 34 14.10 -4.86 -6.41
CA THR A 34 13.83 -3.52 -6.93
C THR A 34 15.13 -2.93 -7.47
N THR A 35 15.64 -3.50 -8.56
CA THR A 35 16.68 -2.80 -9.33
C THR A 35 16.04 -1.62 -10.06
N GLY A 36 16.78 -0.52 -10.24
CA GLY A 36 16.26 0.73 -10.82
C GLY A 36 15.58 0.59 -12.20
N ASP A 37 15.84 -0.51 -12.91
CA ASP A 37 15.25 -0.83 -14.21
C ASP A 37 14.03 -1.78 -14.13
N ARG A 38 13.72 -2.34 -12.96
CA ARG A 38 12.60 -3.28 -12.73
C ARG A 38 12.02 -3.10 -11.33
N PRO A 39 11.01 -2.24 -11.12
CA PRO A 39 10.31 -2.20 -9.85
C PRO A 39 9.63 -3.55 -9.61
N GLY A 40 9.82 -4.08 -8.41
CA GLY A 40 9.29 -5.36 -8.00
C GLY A 40 7.77 -5.32 -7.82
N MET A 41 7.03 -5.70 -8.85
CA MET A 41 5.57 -5.79 -8.79
C MET A 41 5.17 -7.20 -8.33
N LEU A 42 4.93 -7.37 -7.02
CA LEU A 42 4.26 -8.55 -6.51
C LEU A 42 2.74 -8.40 -6.66
N LEU A 43 2.06 -9.51 -6.88
CA LEU A 43 0.62 -9.60 -6.74
C LEU A 43 0.30 -10.64 -5.67
N GLY A 44 0.12 -10.24 -4.40
CA GLY A 44 -0.40 -11.10 -3.34
C GLY A 44 -1.91 -10.89 -3.16
N LYS A 45 -2.71 -11.96 -2.97
CA LYS A 45 -4.17 -11.85 -2.75
C LYS A 45 -4.56 -12.21 -1.31
N ILE A 46 -5.22 -11.29 -0.60
CA ILE A 46 -5.80 -11.54 0.73
C ILE A 46 -7.32 -11.72 0.57
N GLN A 47 -7.87 -12.87 0.98
CA GLN A 47 -9.29 -13.23 0.72
C GLN A 47 -10.16 -13.29 1.99
N SER A 48 -9.69 -13.95 3.05
CA SER A 48 -10.37 -13.99 4.35
C SER A 48 -9.89 -12.84 5.24
N GLY A 49 -10.83 -12.11 5.85
CA GLY A 49 -10.48 -10.98 6.71
C GLY A 49 -9.69 -9.89 6.00
N LYS A 50 -10.06 -9.53 4.76
CA LYS A 50 -9.37 -8.55 3.88
C LYS A 50 -8.76 -7.35 4.62
N THR A 51 -9.58 -6.63 5.38
CA THR A 51 -9.13 -5.48 6.17
C THR A 51 -8.10 -5.90 7.21
N ARG A 52 -8.39 -6.93 8.01
CA ARG A 52 -7.44 -7.47 8.99
C ARG A 52 -6.10 -7.88 8.35
N GLY A 53 -6.16 -8.51 7.18
CA GLY A 53 -5.00 -9.00 6.46
C GLY A 53 -4.13 -7.88 5.88
N PHE A 54 -4.70 -6.90 5.16
CA PHE A 54 -3.86 -5.83 4.61
C PHE A 54 -3.33 -4.89 5.69
N VAL A 55 -4.09 -4.64 6.77
CA VAL A 55 -3.59 -3.88 7.92
C VAL A 55 -2.43 -4.63 8.59
N GLY A 56 -2.55 -5.95 8.76
CA GLY A 56 -1.46 -6.78 9.26
C GLY A 56 -0.26 -6.82 8.32
N ALA A 57 -0.48 -6.83 7.01
CA ALA A 57 0.59 -6.74 6.01
C ALA A 57 1.31 -5.38 6.07
N ILE A 58 0.59 -4.26 6.28
CA ILE A 58 1.21 -2.94 6.50
C ILE A 58 2.10 -2.98 7.74
N ALA A 59 1.56 -3.43 8.87
CA ALA A 59 2.32 -3.54 10.12
C ALA A 59 3.57 -4.40 9.94
N ARG A 60 3.42 -5.56 9.27
CA ARG A 60 4.55 -6.46 9.04
C ARG A 60 5.55 -5.90 8.04
N ALA A 61 5.11 -5.19 7.01
CA ALA A 61 6.00 -4.51 6.08
C ALA A 61 6.83 -3.41 6.79
N PHE A 62 6.26 -2.71 7.78
CA PHE A 62 7.00 -1.74 8.57
C PHE A 62 8.10 -2.36 9.44
N ASP A 63 7.95 -3.63 9.82
CA ASP A 63 9.02 -4.43 10.44
C ASP A 63 10.12 -4.84 9.44
N ARG A 64 9.90 -4.64 8.15
CA ARG A 64 10.69 -5.15 7.00
C ARG A 64 11.13 -4.02 6.05
N ASP A 65 11.58 -2.91 6.63
CA ASP A 65 12.13 -1.74 5.91
C ASP A 65 11.18 -0.96 4.99
N PHE A 66 9.89 -1.28 4.95
CA PHE A 66 8.92 -0.35 4.37
C PHE A 66 8.67 0.79 5.35
N ASP A 67 8.59 2.01 4.84
CA ASP A 67 8.35 3.21 5.67
C ASP A 67 7.02 3.87 5.38
N ILE A 68 6.48 3.63 4.18
CA ILE A 68 5.25 4.25 3.71
C ILE A 68 4.31 3.15 3.21
N ALA A 69 3.05 3.19 3.63
CA ALA A 69 1.97 2.40 3.06
C ALA A 69 0.96 3.31 2.36
N LEU A 70 0.81 3.19 1.05
CA LEU A 70 -0.20 3.90 0.27
C LEU A 70 -1.40 2.99 0.01
N VAL A 71 -2.53 3.28 0.65
CA VAL A 71 -3.78 2.54 0.49
C VAL A 71 -4.67 3.25 -0.51
N LEU A 72 -4.81 2.65 -1.70
CA LEU A 72 -5.73 3.08 -2.74
C LEU A 72 -7.09 2.41 -2.54
N THR A 73 -8.12 3.21 -2.24
CA THR A 73 -9.49 2.72 -2.07
C THR A 73 -10.33 2.96 -3.33
N LYS A 74 -11.18 2.01 -3.70
CA LYS A 74 -12.23 2.22 -4.70
C LYS A 74 -13.44 2.96 -4.10
N GLY A 75 -14.24 3.61 -4.95
CA GLY A 75 -15.58 4.07 -4.59
C GLY A 75 -15.70 5.55 -4.20
N THR A 76 -16.26 5.90 -3.04
CA THR A 76 -16.60 7.30 -2.69
C THR A 76 -15.61 7.89 -1.68
N LYS A 77 -15.61 9.22 -1.52
CA LYS A 77 -14.85 9.89 -0.45
C LYS A 77 -15.22 9.35 0.94
N THR A 78 -16.48 8.94 1.12
CA THR A 78 -16.96 8.32 2.36
C THR A 78 -16.25 7.00 2.64
N LEU A 79 -16.00 6.16 1.63
CA LEU A 79 -15.28 4.90 1.81
C LEU A 79 -13.81 5.16 2.19
N SER A 80 -13.16 6.15 1.58
CA SER A 80 -11.80 6.54 1.98
C SER A 80 -11.75 7.01 3.44
N ALA A 81 -12.70 7.85 3.87
CA ALA A 81 -12.80 8.29 5.26
C ALA A 81 -13.06 7.13 6.24
N GLN A 82 -13.87 6.14 5.84
CA GLN A 82 -14.07 4.93 6.63
C GLN A 82 -12.79 4.09 6.75
N THR A 83 -12.02 3.97 5.67
CA THR A 83 -10.72 3.28 5.68
C THR A 83 -9.72 3.99 6.58
N VAL A 84 -9.66 5.33 6.54
CA VAL A 84 -8.84 6.13 7.47
C VAL A 84 -9.25 5.87 8.93
N ALA A 85 -10.55 5.92 9.24
CA ALA A 85 -11.02 5.70 10.60
C ALA A 85 -10.69 4.30 11.11
N ARG A 86 -10.81 3.27 10.26
CA ARG A 86 -10.43 1.89 10.60
C ARG A 86 -8.94 1.74 10.83
N LEU A 87 -8.11 2.27 9.93
CA LEU A 87 -6.66 2.24 10.08
C LEU A 87 -6.20 2.98 11.33
N SER A 88 -6.80 4.12 11.63
CA SER A 88 -6.50 4.90 12.83
C SER A 88 -6.88 4.15 14.11
N ALA A 89 -8.00 3.41 14.09
CA ALA A 89 -8.41 2.59 15.24
C ALA A 89 -7.50 1.37 15.43
N ASP A 90 -7.17 0.65 14.35
CA ASP A 90 -6.29 -0.51 14.41
C ASP A 90 -4.85 -0.13 14.81
N PHE A 91 -4.40 1.08 14.44
CA PHE A 91 -3.06 1.57 14.75
C PHE A 91 -3.00 2.57 15.92
N ALA A 92 -4.06 2.69 16.72
CA ALA A 92 -4.16 3.71 17.77
C ALA A 92 -2.95 3.72 18.72
N GLU A 93 -2.52 2.53 19.18
CA GLU A 93 -1.35 2.37 20.06
C GLU A 93 -0.07 2.97 19.46
N PHE A 94 0.21 2.71 18.18
CA PHE A 94 1.41 3.21 17.49
C PHE A 94 1.33 4.71 17.16
N ILE A 95 0.11 5.23 16.99
CA ILE A 95 -0.12 6.66 16.80
C ILE A 95 0.12 7.39 18.12
N ASP A 96 -0.41 6.85 19.22
CA ASP A 96 -0.26 7.41 20.57
C ASP A 96 1.21 7.38 21.04
N GLU A 97 1.98 6.39 20.60
CA GLU A 97 3.42 6.26 20.86
C GLU A 97 4.33 7.01 19.87
N ASP A 98 3.75 7.80 18.96
CA ASP A 98 4.46 8.60 17.97
C ASP A 98 5.29 7.80 16.95
N GLU A 99 5.02 6.50 16.79
CA GLU A 99 5.75 5.60 15.89
C GLU A 99 5.26 5.72 14.44
N MET A 100 3.98 6.05 14.24
CA MET A 100 3.39 6.19 12.91
C MET A 100 2.29 7.25 12.82
N ILE A 101 1.93 7.61 11.59
CA ILE A 101 0.79 8.50 11.28
C ILE A 101 -0.08 7.93 10.16
N VAL A 102 -1.38 8.19 10.25
CA VAL A 102 -2.36 7.86 9.21
C VAL A 102 -2.91 9.16 8.62
N LEU A 103 -2.75 9.33 7.32
CA LEU A 103 -3.12 10.54 6.58
C LEU A 103 -4.21 10.23 5.55
N ASP A 104 -5.15 11.17 5.40
CA ASP A 104 -6.10 11.22 4.28
C ASP A 104 -5.54 12.18 3.23
N ILE A 105 -5.38 11.74 1.99
CA ILE A 105 -4.86 12.59 0.90
C ILE A 105 -5.71 13.86 0.71
N MET A 106 -7.00 13.80 1.01
CA MET A 106 -7.91 14.93 0.89
C MET A 106 -7.76 15.96 2.01
N LYS A 107 -7.03 15.61 3.08
CA LYS A 107 -6.81 16.41 4.29
C LYS A 107 -5.34 16.39 4.69
N LEU A 108 -4.44 16.38 3.72
CA LEU A 108 -3.01 16.38 4.01
C LEU A 108 -2.64 17.60 4.86
N PRO A 109 -1.82 17.43 5.90
CA PRO A 109 -1.09 18.54 6.46
C PRO A 109 -0.15 19.10 5.38
N GLY A 110 0.05 20.41 5.32
CA GLY A 110 0.88 21.05 4.29
C GLY A 110 2.29 20.45 4.19
N LYS A 111 3.22 20.95 5.01
CA LYS A 111 4.54 20.31 5.16
C LYS A 111 4.55 19.48 6.44
N LEU A 112 5.04 18.25 6.35
CA LEU A 112 5.32 17.45 7.54
C LEU A 112 6.48 18.06 8.32
N THR A 113 6.36 18.04 9.64
CA THR A 113 7.44 18.38 10.56
C THR A 113 8.57 17.36 10.48
N ARG A 114 9.77 17.74 10.96
CA ARG A 114 10.92 16.80 11.02
C ARG A 114 10.65 15.57 11.89
N SER A 115 9.81 15.69 12.91
CA SER A 115 9.41 14.56 13.75
C SER A 115 8.46 13.63 13.00
N GLU A 116 7.43 14.17 12.34
CA GLU A 116 6.49 13.38 11.53
C GLU A 116 7.20 12.67 10.38
N LEU A 117 8.16 13.33 9.75
CA LEU A 117 8.97 12.72 8.71
C LEU A 117 9.74 11.51 9.24
N LYS A 118 10.08 11.38 10.52
CA LYS A 118 10.78 10.18 11.05
C LYS A 118 9.87 8.97 11.27
N ARG A 119 8.56 9.16 11.28
CA ARG A 119 7.57 8.12 11.58
C ARG A 119 7.31 7.23 10.37
N LYS A 120 6.69 6.08 10.61
CA LYS A 120 6.04 5.31 9.53
C LYS A 120 4.78 6.05 9.07
N ILE A 121 4.48 6.03 7.77
CA ILE A 121 3.38 6.83 7.21
C ILE A 121 2.40 5.92 6.48
N VAL A 122 1.13 5.98 6.83
CA VAL A 122 0.05 5.38 6.04
C VAL A 122 -0.73 6.50 5.37
N ILE A 123 -0.85 6.48 4.05
CA ILE A 123 -1.63 7.45 3.29
C ILE A 123 -2.80 6.74 2.64
N VAL A 124 -4.02 7.21 2.86
CA VAL A 124 -5.22 6.70 2.23
C VAL A 124 -5.65 7.66 1.12
N ALA A 125 -5.87 7.12 -0.08
CA ALA A 125 -6.31 7.88 -1.23
C ALA A 125 -7.39 7.14 -2.00
N LYS A 126 -8.44 7.85 -2.44
CA LYS A 126 -9.35 7.29 -3.45
C LYS A 126 -8.59 7.16 -4.77
N LYS A 127 -8.64 5.98 -5.40
CA LYS A 127 -7.99 5.65 -6.67
C LYS A 127 -8.56 6.48 -7.83
N GLN A 128 -8.05 7.69 -8.00
CA GLN A 128 -8.40 8.66 -9.04
C GLN A 128 -7.18 9.48 -9.39
N ALA A 129 -7.02 9.83 -10.67
CA ALA A 129 -5.86 10.58 -11.17
C ALA A 129 -5.57 11.84 -10.34
N GLN A 130 -6.59 12.66 -10.06
CA GLN A 130 -6.43 13.88 -9.29
C GLN A 130 -5.93 13.67 -7.84
N ASN A 131 -6.22 12.53 -7.23
CA ASN A 131 -5.71 12.24 -5.88
C ASN A 131 -4.29 11.67 -5.93
N LEU A 132 -3.94 10.98 -7.02
CA LEU A 132 -2.57 10.58 -7.28
C LEU A 132 -1.69 11.79 -7.61
N ASP A 133 -2.23 12.80 -8.31
CA ASP A 133 -1.54 14.09 -8.50
C ASP A 133 -1.22 14.75 -7.16
N ARG A 134 -2.22 14.85 -6.25
CA ARG A 134 -2.00 15.37 -4.89
C ARG A 134 -0.94 14.58 -4.12
N LEU A 135 -0.92 13.26 -4.29
CA LEU A 135 0.08 12.42 -3.65
C LEU A 135 1.47 12.70 -4.21
N ILE A 136 1.61 12.79 -5.53
CA ILE A 136 2.87 13.09 -6.21
C ILE A 136 3.37 14.46 -5.73
N GLU A 137 2.55 15.50 -5.77
CA GLU A 137 2.88 16.84 -5.28
C GLU A 137 3.35 16.81 -3.81
N PHE A 138 2.69 16.00 -2.97
CA PHE A 138 3.08 15.80 -1.59
C PHE A 138 4.44 15.12 -1.44
N MET A 139 4.73 14.09 -2.24
CA MET A 139 6.02 13.38 -2.25
C MET A 139 7.14 14.26 -2.81
N GLU A 140 6.87 15.10 -3.82
CA GLU A 140 7.80 16.07 -4.40
C GLU A 140 8.19 17.14 -3.39
N ALA A 141 7.24 17.60 -2.56
CA ALA A 141 7.48 18.57 -1.52
C ALA A 141 8.41 18.05 -0.39
N HIS A 142 8.65 16.73 -0.31
CA HIS A 142 9.40 16.09 0.76
C HIS A 142 10.43 15.08 0.21
N ALA A 143 11.64 15.56 -0.11
CA ALA A 143 12.74 14.72 -0.61
C ALA A 143 13.11 13.53 0.31
N ASP A 144 12.85 13.64 1.62
CA ASP A 144 13.08 12.54 2.57
C ASP A 144 12.11 11.36 2.36
N LEU A 145 10.90 11.61 1.85
CA LEU A 145 9.92 10.56 1.55
C LEU A 145 10.27 9.78 0.27
N GLN A 146 11.07 10.37 -0.62
CA GLN A 146 11.50 9.74 -1.86
C GLN A 146 12.57 8.65 -1.61
N LYS A 147 13.29 8.74 -0.48
CA LYS A 147 14.33 7.78 -0.07
C LYS A 147 13.77 6.65 0.80
N ARG A 148 12.51 6.30 0.59
CA ARG A 148 11.77 5.38 1.46
C ARG A 148 11.09 4.31 0.64
N LYS A 149 11.05 3.09 1.18
CA LYS A 149 10.33 2.00 0.55
C LYS A 149 8.83 2.16 0.78
N VAL A 150 8.08 2.06 -0.31
CA VAL A 150 6.62 2.21 -0.34
C VAL A 150 5.96 0.86 -0.56
N LEU A 151 5.03 0.50 0.32
CA LEU A 151 4.06 -0.55 0.04
C LEU A 151 2.80 0.10 -0.52
N LEU A 152 2.42 -0.25 -1.75
CA LEU A 152 1.17 0.20 -2.36
C LEU A 152 0.11 -0.89 -2.25
N ILE A 153 -1.00 -0.56 -1.63
CA ILE A 153 -2.13 -1.45 -1.39
C ILE A 153 -3.30 -0.99 -2.27
N ASP A 154 -3.75 -1.86 -3.17
CA ASP A 154 -4.96 -1.64 -3.97
C ASP A 154 -6.13 -2.38 -3.30
N ASP A 155 -6.88 -1.65 -2.46
CA ASP A 155 -8.06 -2.17 -1.77
C ASP A 155 -9.24 -2.19 -2.74
N GLU A 156 -9.69 -3.42 -3.06
CA GLU A 156 -10.68 -3.75 -4.10
C GLU A 156 -10.14 -3.87 -5.54
N ALA A 157 -8.99 -4.51 -5.71
CA ALA A 157 -8.52 -4.90 -7.03
C ALA A 157 -9.47 -5.93 -7.69
N ASP A 158 -10.07 -5.55 -8.82
CA ASP A 158 -10.69 -6.47 -9.79
C ASP A 158 -9.65 -6.94 -10.82
N LEU A 159 -9.91 -8.07 -11.51
CA LEU A 159 -9.01 -8.66 -12.51
C LEU A 159 -8.61 -7.69 -13.65
N ALA A 160 -9.37 -6.61 -13.88
CA ALA A 160 -9.09 -5.60 -14.88
C ALA A 160 -8.19 -4.47 -14.34
N SER A 161 -8.32 -4.11 -13.07
CA SER A 161 -7.63 -3.00 -12.41
C SER A 161 -6.14 -3.22 -12.17
N VAL A 162 -5.66 -4.47 -12.31
CA VAL A 162 -4.23 -4.86 -12.28
C VAL A 162 -3.53 -4.50 -13.58
N ARG A 163 -4.28 -4.39 -14.68
CA ARG A 163 -3.73 -3.98 -15.96
C ARG A 163 -3.85 -2.46 -16.03
N PHE A 164 -2.93 -1.77 -15.37
CA PHE A 164 -2.57 -0.38 -15.68
C PHE A 164 -2.02 -0.22 -17.12
N VAL A 165 -2.39 -1.14 -18.03
CA VAL A 165 -1.98 -1.17 -19.43
C VAL A 165 -2.88 -0.21 -20.16
N ARG A 166 -2.29 0.69 -20.95
CA ARG A 166 -3.00 1.38 -22.03
C ARG A 166 -3.63 0.33 -22.95
N LYS A 167 -4.89 -0.06 -22.73
CA LYS A 167 -5.65 -0.82 -23.71
C LYS A 167 -5.97 0.11 -24.88
N ARG A 168 -5.44 -0.19 -26.07
CA ARG A 168 -5.83 0.49 -27.32
C ARG A 168 -7.35 0.34 -27.50
N GLY A 169 -8.09 1.46 -27.47
CA GLY A 169 -9.42 1.54 -28.06
C GLY A 169 -10.67 1.49 -27.17
N GLN A 170 -10.61 1.53 -25.83
CA GLN A 170 -11.83 1.61 -24.99
C GLN A 170 -11.64 2.53 -23.78
N GLN A 171 -12.55 3.50 -23.60
CA GLN A 171 -12.68 4.45 -22.45
C GLN A 171 -11.44 4.48 -21.53
N ALA A 172 -10.30 4.90 -22.09
CA ALA A 172 -8.96 4.61 -21.57
C ALA A 172 -8.30 5.81 -20.88
N ILE A 173 -8.94 6.98 -20.86
CA ILE A 173 -8.29 8.22 -20.45
C ILE A 173 -7.99 8.21 -18.93
N GLU A 174 -8.98 7.90 -18.09
CA GLU A 174 -8.77 7.90 -16.63
C GLU A 174 -7.87 6.74 -16.18
N GLN A 175 -8.03 5.54 -16.75
CA GLN A 175 -7.15 4.40 -16.45
C GLN A 175 -5.72 4.64 -16.95
N GLY A 176 -5.56 5.26 -18.12
CA GLY A 176 -4.26 5.67 -18.65
C GLY A 176 -3.60 6.76 -17.80
N ALA A 177 -4.38 7.72 -17.33
CA ALA A 177 -3.89 8.76 -16.41
C ALA A 177 -3.47 8.15 -15.07
N ILE A 178 -4.27 7.25 -14.48
CA ILE A 178 -3.88 6.54 -13.25
C ILE A 178 -2.59 5.75 -13.47
N ALA A 179 -2.47 5.01 -14.57
CA ALA A 179 -1.25 4.26 -14.88
C ALA A 179 -0.01 5.16 -14.94
N GLU A 180 -0.11 6.30 -15.63
CA GLU A 180 0.96 7.29 -15.76
C GLU A 180 1.39 7.82 -14.38
N LYS A 181 0.43 8.21 -13.53
CA LYS A 181 0.74 8.68 -12.17
C LYS A 181 1.37 7.61 -11.27
N MET A 182 0.97 6.35 -11.47
CA MET A 182 1.58 5.23 -10.74
C MET A 182 3.02 4.98 -11.19
N ASP A 183 3.32 5.16 -12.48
CA ASP A 183 4.69 5.10 -13.01
C ASP A 183 5.54 6.27 -12.54
N ASP A 184 4.96 7.46 -12.39
CA ASP A 184 5.66 8.62 -11.82
C ASP A 184 6.00 8.37 -10.35
N LEU A 185 5.05 7.87 -9.55
CA LEU A 185 5.30 7.48 -8.16
C LEU A 185 6.40 6.40 -8.06
N ARG A 186 6.39 5.41 -8.96
CA ARG A 186 7.41 4.36 -9.01
C ARG A 186 8.81 4.91 -9.25
N ARG A 187 8.95 5.87 -10.16
CA ARG A 187 10.24 6.50 -10.48
C ARG A 187 10.74 7.45 -9.38
N MET A 188 9.82 7.93 -8.54
CA MET A 188 10.12 8.92 -7.51
C MET A 188 10.66 8.32 -6.21
N VAL A 189 10.40 7.04 -5.93
CA VAL A 189 10.75 6.41 -4.64
C VAL A 189 11.84 5.35 -4.79
N GLU A 190 12.63 5.15 -3.73
CA GLU A 190 13.75 4.19 -3.71
C GLU A 190 13.32 2.76 -4.01
N GLY A 191 12.14 2.37 -3.56
CA GLY A 191 11.56 1.06 -3.86
C GLY A 191 10.06 1.06 -3.63
N ILE A 192 9.34 0.32 -4.46
CA ILE A 192 7.90 0.18 -4.33
C ILE A 192 7.46 -1.25 -4.60
N ALA A 193 6.66 -1.79 -3.69
CA ALA A 193 6.03 -3.09 -3.82
C ALA A 193 4.51 -2.95 -3.87
N PHE A 194 3.86 -3.87 -4.56
CA PHE A 194 2.42 -3.84 -4.82
C PHE A 194 1.72 -4.97 -4.08
N LEU A 195 0.59 -4.67 -3.44
CA LEU A 195 -0.30 -5.64 -2.80
C LEU A 195 -1.72 -5.40 -3.27
N GLN A 196 -2.41 -6.45 -3.71
CA GLN A 196 -3.79 -6.33 -4.16
C GLN A 196 -4.76 -7.09 -3.27
N VAL A 197 -5.80 -6.39 -2.83
CA VAL A 197 -6.83 -6.96 -1.96
C VAL A 197 -8.09 -7.12 -2.80
N GLY A 198 -8.30 -8.32 -3.36
CA GLY A 198 -9.39 -8.61 -4.30
C GLY A 198 -10.45 -9.58 -3.76
N VAL A 199 -11.58 -9.72 -4.49
CA VAL A 199 -12.71 -10.61 -4.13
C VAL A 199 -12.66 -11.97 -4.85
N SER A 200 -11.84 -12.12 -5.90
CA SER A 200 -11.83 -13.31 -6.76
C SER A 200 -10.56 -14.15 -6.56
N GLY A 201 -10.78 -15.33 -5.99
CA GLY A 201 -9.85 -16.44 -5.66
C GLY A 201 -8.40 -16.36 -6.14
N ILE A 202 -7.48 -16.49 -5.20
CA ILE A 202 -6.48 -17.57 -5.05
C ILE A 202 -6.12 -17.59 -3.54
N SER A 203 -5.92 -18.79 -3.01
CA SER A 203 -5.64 -19.11 -1.61
C SER A 203 -4.30 -18.54 -1.12
N CYS A 204 -4.15 -18.29 0.20
CA CYS A 204 -2.83 -18.11 0.82
C CYS A 204 -1.97 -19.40 0.77
N ALA A 205 -2.46 -20.48 0.17
CA ALA A 205 -1.74 -21.72 -0.07
C ALA A 205 -0.84 -21.59 -1.30
N GLY A 206 0.47 -21.41 -1.05
CA GLY A 206 1.59 -21.96 -1.84
C GLY A 206 1.66 -21.76 -3.36
N GLY A 207 0.83 -20.91 -3.97
CA GLY A 207 0.93 -20.62 -5.40
C GLY A 207 1.96 -19.54 -5.66
N ARG A 208 2.98 -19.81 -6.48
CA ARG A 208 3.74 -18.74 -7.15
C ARG A 208 2.75 -17.92 -7.95
N LEU A 209 2.52 -16.68 -7.54
CA LEU A 209 1.85 -15.72 -8.40
C LEU A 209 2.83 -15.30 -9.48
N ASN A 210 2.41 -15.43 -10.74
CA ASN A 210 3.17 -15.00 -11.89
C ASN A 210 3.57 -13.54 -11.70
N ILE A 211 4.86 -13.32 -11.45
CA ILE A 211 5.56 -12.07 -11.69
C ILE A 211 5.23 -11.74 -13.14
N THR A 212 4.32 -10.77 -13.34
CA THR A 212 4.11 -10.29 -14.70
C THR A 212 5.39 -9.56 -15.08
N PRO A 213 5.96 -9.83 -16.27
CA PRO A 213 7.16 -9.15 -16.71
C PRO A 213 6.92 -7.63 -16.67
N PRO A 214 7.99 -6.82 -16.54
CA PRO A 214 7.84 -5.39 -16.72
C PRO A 214 7.22 -5.18 -18.10
N TRP A 215 6.29 -4.25 -18.11
CA TRP A 215 5.76 -3.56 -19.28
C TRP A 215 6.74 -3.60 -20.47
N PRO A 216 6.29 -3.97 -21.68
CA PRO A 216 7.13 -3.87 -22.86
C PRO A 216 7.56 -2.42 -23.15
#